data_AF-J7J2M0-F1
#
_entry.id   AF-J7J2M0-F1
#
_cell.length_a   1.000
_cell.length_b   1.000
_cell.length_c   1.000
_cell.angle_alpha   90.00
_cell.angle_beta   90.00
_cell.angle_gamma   90.00
#
_symmetry.space_group_name_H-M   'P 1'
#
loop_
_entity.id
_entity.type
_entity.pdbx_description
1 polymer ?
#
loop_
_entity_poly.entity_id
_entity_poly.type
_entity_poly.pdbx_seq_one_letter_code
_entity_poly.pdbx_strand_id
1 'polypeptide(L)' 'MTHEEQSIFRRQQVNDYRASGQSAAVWCSENNLSINTLRSWLTKCNREDKAASHQDSFIELKQTS' A
#
# COMPACT_ATOMS: atom_id res chain seq x y z
N MET A 1 12.03 13.11 11.96
CA MET A 1 11.68 11.86 11.26
C MET A 1 12.37 11.84 9.92
N THR A 2 13.14 10.81 9.64
CA THR A 2 13.71 10.57 8.31
C THR A 2 12.62 10.10 7.34
N HIS A 3 12.91 10.11 6.04
CA HIS A 3 11.98 9.60 5.02
C HIS A 3 11.69 8.10 5.18
N GLU A 4 12.65 7.34 5.71
CA GLU A 4 12.53 5.89 5.92
C GLU A 4 11.58 5.56 7.07
N GLU A 5 11.71 6.26 8.20
CA GLU A 5 10.81 6.07 9.37
C GLU A 5 9.35 6.31 8.97
N GLN A 6 9.09 7.36 8.19
CA GLN A 6 7.76 7.65 7.66
C GLN A 6 7.28 6.59 6.66
N SER A 7 8.18 5.94 5.93
CA SER A 7 7.82 4.83 5.04
C SER A 7 7.40 3.60 5.83
N ILE A 8 8.16 3.24 6.86
CA ILE A 8 7.87 2.10 7.73
C ILE A 8 6.53 2.32 8.44
N PHE A 9 6.34 3.50 9.04
CA PHE A 9 5.10 3.84 9.72
C PHE A 9 3.87 3.72 8.81
N ARG A 10 3.95 4.23 7.57
CA ARG A 10 2.85 4.12 6.60
C ARG A 10 2.50 2.68 6.25
N ARG A 11 3.50 1.83 6.03
CA ARG A 11 3.26 0.41 5.72
C ARG A 11 2.63 -0.32 6.90
N GLN A 12 3.07 -0.03 8.11
CA GLN A 12 2.49 -0.60 9.33
C GLN A 12 1.01 -0.21 9.45
N GLN A 13 0.71 1.08 9.34
CA GLN A 13 -0.66 1.61 9.39
C GLN A 13 -1.58 1.00 8.34
N VAL A 14 -1.09 0.81 7.11
CA VAL A 14 -1.85 0.14 6.04
C VAL A 14 -2.10 -1.33 6.37
N ASN A 15 -1.13 -2.02 6.98
CA ASN A 15 -1.30 -3.41 7.40
C ASN A 15 -2.31 -3.52 8.55
N ASP A 16 -2.20 -2.66 9.56
CA ASP A 16 -3.14 -2.60 10.68
C ASP A 16 -4.57 -2.33 10.20
N TYR A 17 -4.76 -1.40 9.26
CA TYR A 17 -6.05 -1.15 8.61
C TYR A 17 -6.58 -2.38 7.85
N ARG A 18 -5.73 -3.09 7.10
CA ARG A 18 -6.13 -4.30 6.39
C ARG A 18 -6.51 -5.43 7.35
N ALA A 19 -5.81 -5.55 8.48
CA ALA A 19 -6.07 -6.54 9.51
C ALA A 19 -7.32 -6.21 10.35
N SER A 20 -7.67 -4.93 10.51
CA SER A 20 -8.84 -4.52 11.29
C SER A 20 -10.17 -4.89 10.61
N GLY A 21 -10.18 -4.97 9.28
CA GLY A 21 -11.40 -5.22 8.49
C GLY A 21 -12.44 -4.10 8.59
N GLN A 22 -12.09 -2.96 9.20
CA GLN A 22 -12.98 -1.82 9.33
C GLN A 22 -13.06 -1.02 8.03
N SER A 23 -14.09 -0.18 7.92
CA SER A 23 -14.14 0.82 6.85
C SER A 23 -13.10 1.92 7.08
N ALA A 24 -12.60 2.50 5.99
CA ALA A 24 -11.62 3.58 6.04
C ALA A 24 -12.08 4.77 6.92
N ALA A 25 -13.37 5.11 6.91
CA ALA A 25 -13.91 6.21 7.70
C ALA A 25 -13.82 5.95 9.22
N VAL A 26 -14.19 4.74 9.65
CA VAL A 26 -14.15 4.33 11.06
C VAL A 26 -12.70 4.28 11.55
N TRP A 27 -11.83 3.58 10.82
CA TRP A 27 -10.43 3.44 11.21
C TRP A 27 -9.69 4.79 11.21
N CYS A 28 -9.97 5.67 10.24
CA CYS A 28 -9.41 7.02 10.21
C CYS A 28 -9.88 7.86 11.40
N SER A 29 -11.15 7.74 11.80
CA SER A 29 -11.68 8.43 12.98
C SER A 29 -11.00 7.96 14.28
N GLU A 30 -10.75 6.66 14.41
CA GLU A 30 -10.09 6.08 15.60
C GLU A 30 -8.60 6.44 15.67
N ASN A 31 -7.93 6.51 14.52
CA ASN A 31 -6.48 6.78 14.43
C ASN A 31 -6.15 8.26 14.18
N ASN A 32 -7.15 9.14 14.26
CA ASN A 32 -7.03 10.58 14.00
C ASN A 32 -6.30 10.90 12.67
N LEU A 33 -6.64 10.15 11.63
CA LEU A 33 -6.08 10.26 10.29
C LEU A 33 -7.14 10.78 9.30
N SER A 34 -6.68 11.44 8.24
CA SER A 34 -7.57 11.79 7.13
C SER A 34 -7.76 10.60 6.19
N ILE A 35 -9.00 10.38 5.74
CA ILE A 35 -9.33 9.36 4.74
C ILE A 35 -8.50 9.55 3.46
N ASN A 36 -8.25 10.81 3.06
CA ASN A 36 -7.45 11.11 1.87
C ASN A 36 -6.00 10.66 2.03
N THR A 37 -5.45 10.80 3.25
CA THR A 37 -4.11 10.32 3.60
C THR A 37 -4.05 8.79 3.49
N LEU A 38 -5.01 8.08 4.08
CA LEU A 38 -5.08 6.62 4.02
C LEU A 38 -5.20 6.11 2.58
N ARG A 39 -6.06 6.73 1.74
CA ARG A 39 -6.19 6.35 0.31
C ARG A 39 -4.89 6.55 -0.46
N SER A 40 -4.17 7.63 -0.17
CA SER A 40 -2.87 7.90 -0.79
C SER A 40 -1.84 6.83 -0.41
N TRP A 41 -1.81 6.43 0.87
CA TRP A 41 -0.93 5.37 1.35
C TRP A 41 -1.28 4.01 0.75
N LEU A 42 -2.56 3.65 0.71
CA LEU A 42 -3.03 2.42 0.08
C LEU A 42 -2.64 2.36 -1.40
N THR A 43 -2.82 3.45 -2.13
CA THR A 43 -2.43 3.54 -3.55
C THR A 43 -0.93 3.37 -3.71
N LYS A 44 -0.13 3.99 -2.84
CA LYS A 44 1.33 3.89 -2.87
C LYS A 44 1.80 2.46 -2.54
N CYS A 45 1.29 1.85 -1.47
CA CYS A 45 1.58 0.47 -1.11
C CYS A 45 1.17 -0.48 -2.24
N ASN A 46 -0.01 -0.32 -2.84
CA ASN A 46 -0.44 -1.13 -3.98
C ASN A 46 0.49 -0.95 -5.20
N ARG A 47 1.01 0.26 -5.46
CA ARG A 47 2.00 0.47 -6.53
C ARG A 47 3.33 -0.19 -6.22
N GLU A 48 3.78 -0.18 -4.97
CA GLU A 48 5.00 -0.87 -4.52
C GLU A 48 4.83 -2.40 -4.63
N ASP A 49 3.69 -2.95 -4.19
CA ASP A 49 3.33 -4.36 -4.37
C ASP A 49 3.23 -4.75 -5.86
N LYS A 50 2.61 -3.89 -6.68
CA LYS A 50 2.52 -4.10 -8.14
C LYS A 50 3.88 -4.01 -8.80
N ALA A 51 4.74 -3.07 -8.41
CA ALA A 51 6.09 -2.96 -8.95
C ALA A 51 6.97 -4.15 -8.56
N ALA A 52 6.80 -4.68 -7.34
CA ALA A 52 7.43 -5.92 -6.91
C ALA A 52 6.94 -7.12 -7.72
N SER A 53 5.62 -7.21 -7.97
CA SER A 53 5.02 -8.29 -8.76
C SER A 53 5.18 -8.14 -10.29
N HIS A 54 5.52 -6.95 -10.80
CA HIS A 54 5.79 -6.74 -12.22
C HIS A 54 7.21 -7.13 -12.64
N GLN A 55 8.09 -7.53 -11.70
CA GLN A 55 9.36 -8.18 -12.03
C GLN A 55 9.19 -9.67 -12.38
N ASP A 56 8.04 -10.29 -12.08
CA ASP A 56 7.72 -11.69 -12.42
C ASP A 56 6.97 -11.85 -13.76
N SER A 57 6.64 -10.77 -14.47
CA SER A 57 5.86 -10.84 -15.73
C SER A 57 6.65 -10.48 -16.98
N PHE A 58 7.98 -10.28 -16.88
CA PHE A 58 8.81 -9.89 -18.02
C PHE A 58 9.41 -11.08 -18.81
N ILE A 59 9.22 -12.33 -18.37
CA ILE A 59 9.65 -13.50 -19.14
C ILE A 59 8.46 -14.38 -19.48
N GLU A 60 7.68 -14.03 -20.51
CA GLU A 60 7.13 -15.03 -21.45
C GLU A 60 6.54 -14.34 -22.69
N LEU A 61 7.39 -13.72 -23.51
CA LEU A 61 7.03 -13.44 -24.91
C LEU A 61 8.18 -13.89 -25.81
N LYS A 62 8.35 -15.21 -25.93
CA LYS A 62 9.19 -15.82 -26.95
C LYS A 62 8.34 -16.60 -27.95
N GLN A 63 7.94 -15.85 -28.98
CA GLN A 63 8.00 -16.20 -30.39
C GLN A 63 7.28 -17.49 -30.83
N THR A 64 6.11 -17.32 -31.46
CA THR A 64 5.59 -18.28 -32.43
C THR A 64 5.81 -17.73 -33.84
N SER A 65 6.67 -18.39 -34.62
CA SER A 65 6.62 -18.44 -36.09
C SER A 65 7.31 -19.70 -36.56
#